data_AF-V5GP49-F1
#
_entry.id   AF-V5GP49-F1
#
_cell.length_a   1.000
_cell.length_b   1.000
_cell.length_c   1.000
_cell.angle_alpha   90.00
_cell.angle_beta   90.00
_cell.angle_gamma   90.00
#
_symmetry.space_group_name_H-M   'P 1'
#
loop_
_entity.id
_entity.type
_entity.pdbx_description
1 polymer ?
#
loop_
_entity_poly.entity_id
_entity_poly.type
_entity_poly.pdbx_seq_one_letter_code
_entity_poly.pdbx_strand_id
1 'polypeptide(L)'
;FLDAEPYQLLKEGKVLDVPWITSFVTAEGLFITGYLYENLEEINERWVELSPDLLDYRDIVDASELETVPKELLDYYLGAGEEINEKNFKKFTQIFSDRYFAAAAELSAKMQANVNKSPVYFYIFNYTQGENTMDDLYPERLEEGTGVSHGEDAVYFYGMLRTYPFTEKDKRLITACHNALYSYA
;
A
#
# COMPACT_ATOMS: atom_id res chain seq x y z
N PHE A 1 -12.44 -21.62 9.30
CA PHE A 1 -13.05 -20.86 8.19
C PHE A 1 -12.38 -21.25 6.88
N LEU A 2 -11.06 -21.14 6.76
CA LEU A 2 -10.30 -21.68 5.62
C LEU A 2 -9.81 -23.10 5.89
N ASP A 3 -9.86 -23.97 4.87
CA ASP A 3 -9.43 -25.37 4.95
C ASP A 3 -7.98 -25.59 4.45
N ALA A 4 -7.37 -24.57 3.84
CA ALA A 4 -5.97 -24.55 3.39
C ALA A 4 -5.47 -23.10 3.23
N GLU A 5 -4.17 -22.94 2.99
CA GLU A 5 -3.54 -21.64 2.71
C GLU A 5 -4.21 -20.93 1.51
N PRO A 6 -4.55 -19.62 1.61
CA PRO A 6 -5.20 -18.87 0.54
C PRO A 6 -4.47 -18.98 -0.81
N TYR A 7 -3.15 -18.91 -0.79
CA TYR A 7 -2.33 -19.06 -1.99
C TYR A 7 -2.57 -20.41 -2.70
N GLN A 8 -2.68 -21.51 -1.95
CA GLN A 8 -2.94 -22.82 -2.54
C GLN A 8 -4.37 -22.94 -3.07
N LEU A 9 -5.36 -22.42 -2.32
CA LEU A 9 -6.75 -22.39 -2.77
C LEU A 9 -6.89 -21.61 -4.08
N LEU A 10 -6.25 -20.45 -4.19
CA LEU A 10 -6.25 -19.62 -5.39
C LEU A 10 -5.55 -20.33 -6.55
N LYS A 11 -4.38 -20.92 -6.31
CA LYS A 11 -3.62 -21.66 -7.32
C LYS A 11 -4.37 -22.88 -7.87
N GLU A 12 -5.13 -23.56 -7.02
CA GLU A 12 -5.95 -24.72 -7.40
C GLU A 12 -7.30 -24.33 -8.01
N GLY A 13 -7.61 -23.03 -8.11
CA GLY A 13 -8.92 -22.55 -8.58
C GLY A 13 -10.06 -22.88 -7.62
N LYS A 14 -9.76 -23.18 -6.36
CA LYS A 14 -10.75 -23.40 -5.28
C LYS A 14 -11.21 -22.07 -4.70
N VAL A 15 -11.62 -21.17 -5.58
CA VAL A 15 -12.14 -19.85 -5.29
C VAL A 15 -13.50 -19.68 -5.93
N LEU A 16 -14.30 -18.76 -5.41
CA LEU A 16 -15.61 -18.50 -5.96
C LEU A 16 -15.49 -17.82 -7.33
N ASP A 17 -16.14 -18.39 -8.35
CA ASP A 17 -16.22 -17.81 -9.69
C ASP A 17 -17.33 -16.77 -9.77
N VAL A 18 -17.01 -15.56 -9.34
CA VAL A 18 -17.83 -14.35 -9.43
C VAL A 18 -16.97 -13.17 -9.89
N PRO A 19 -17.56 -12.10 -10.43
CA PRO A 19 -16.82 -10.86 -10.67
C PRO A 19 -16.05 -10.44 -9.40
N TRP A 20 -14.83 -9.97 -9.58
CA TRP A 20 -14.01 -9.45 -8.48
C TRP A 20 -13.34 -8.14 -8.88
N ILE A 21 -13.36 -7.14 -7.99
CA ILE A 21 -12.60 -5.91 -8.12
C ILE A 21 -11.70 -5.75 -6.90
N THR A 22 -10.44 -5.40 -7.14
CA THR A 22 -9.47 -5.11 -6.09
C THR A 22 -8.57 -3.94 -6.50
N SER A 23 -7.89 -3.34 -5.53
CA SER A 23 -7.11 -2.12 -5.74
C SER A 23 -6.01 -1.95 -4.72
N PHE A 24 -5.19 -0.93 -4.97
CA PHE A 24 -4.35 -0.28 -3.96
C PHE A 24 -4.23 1.22 -4.28
N VAL A 25 -3.72 2.00 -3.33
CA VAL A 25 -3.39 3.43 -3.51
C VAL A 25 -1.88 3.64 -3.77
N THR A 26 -1.48 4.75 -4.39
CA THR A 26 -0.08 4.89 -4.84
C THR A 26 0.99 4.91 -3.75
N ALA A 27 0.65 5.21 -2.50
CA ALA A 27 1.57 5.23 -1.37
C ALA A 27 0.98 4.51 -0.14
N GLU A 28 0.51 3.28 -0.33
CA GLU A 28 0.00 2.41 0.75
C GLU A 28 0.91 2.37 1.98
N GLY A 29 2.23 2.35 1.75
CA GLY A 29 3.26 2.29 2.78
C GLY A 29 3.20 3.44 3.79
N LEU A 30 2.57 4.58 3.45
CA LEU A 30 2.38 5.70 4.38
C LEU A 30 1.64 5.28 5.64
N PHE A 31 0.81 4.23 5.57
CA PHE A 31 0.16 3.62 6.73
C PHE A 31 1.13 3.31 7.87
N ILE A 32 2.38 2.97 7.52
CA ILE A 32 3.46 2.68 8.47
C ILE A 32 4.46 3.83 8.48
N THR A 33 4.97 4.23 7.31
CA THR A 33 6.08 5.19 7.23
C THR A 33 5.70 6.59 7.68
N GLY A 34 4.43 6.98 7.63
CA GLY A 34 3.96 8.25 8.17
C GLY A 34 4.20 8.38 9.69
N TYR A 35 4.10 7.28 10.44
CA TYR A 35 4.44 7.26 11.88
C TYR A 35 5.95 7.16 12.15
N LEU A 36 6.73 6.74 11.15
CA LEU A 36 8.20 6.67 11.26
C LEU A 36 8.88 7.99 10.88
N TYR A 37 8.14 8.94 10.31
CA TYR A 37 8.68 10.16 9.72
C TYR A 37 9.47 11.02 10.72
N GLU A 38 9.00 11.12 11.97
CA GLU A 38 9.68 11.89 13.02
C GLU A 38 11.03 11.28 13.46
N ASN A 39 11.26 9.99 13.15
CA ASN A 39 12.41 9.22 13.63
C ASN A 39 13.29 8.69 12.48
N LEU A 40 13.24 9.30 11.27
CA LEU A 40 13.95 8.76 10.09
C LEU A 40 15.46 8.57 10.30
N GLU A 41 16.12 9.42 11.09
CA GLU A 41 17.53 9.28 11.43
C GLU A 41 17.81 7.97 12.20
N GLU A 42 17.04 7.70 13.26
CA GLU A 42 17.16 6.45 14.02
C GLU A 42 16.82 5.23 13.14
N ILE A 43 15.77 5.34 12.32
CA ILE A 43 15.37 4.26 11.40
C ILE A 43 16.48 3.98 10.38
N ASN A 44 17.15 5.01 9.87
CA ASN A 44 18.30 4.86 8.98
C ASN A 44 19.46 4.13 9.67
N GLU A 45 19.86 4.58 10.85
CA GLU A 45 20.97 4.01 11.61
C GLU A 45 20.73 2.55 12.01
N ARG A 46 19.48 2.22 12.35
CA ARG A 46 19.08 0.89 12.86
C ARG A 46 18.35 0.05 11.81
N TRP A 47 18.38 0.43 10.53
CA TRP A 47 17.58 -0.23 9.49
C TRP A 47 17.80 -1.74 9.41
N VAL A 48 19.07 -2.18 9.53
CA VAL A 48 19.43 -3.61 9.52
C VAL A 48 18.78 -4.37 10.69
N GLU A 49 18.69 -3.74 11.86
CA GLU A 49 18.07 -4.33 13.05
C GLU A 49 16.54 -4.34 12.96
N LEU A 50 15.95 -3.23 12.49
CA LEU A 50 14.52 -2.97 12.56
C LEU A 50 13.73 -3.53 11.37
N SER A 51 14.31 -3.51 10.17
CA SER A 51 13.58 -3.87 8.95
C SER A 51 13.01 -5.29 8.92
N PRO A 52 13.65 -6.33 9.51
CA PRO A 52 13.04 -7.66 9.57
C PRO A 52 11.70 -7.71 10.29
N ASP A 53 11.52 -6.86 11.31
CA ASP A 53 10.26 -6.76 12.06
C ASP A 53 9.30 -5.78 11.38
N LEU A 54 9.80 -4.62 10.92
CA LEU A 54 8.99 -3.62 10.23
C LEU A 54 8.40 -4.13 8.91
N LEU A 55 9.05 -5.08 8.25
CA LEU A 55 8.62 -5.69 6.99
C LEU A 55 8.18 -7.15 7.15
N ASP A 56 8.05 -7.63 8.39
CA ASP A 56 7.54 -8.96 8.74
C ASP A 56 8.22 -10.10 7.95
N TYR A 57 9.56 -10.13 7.96
CA TYR A 57 10.33 -11.20 7.33
C TYR A 57 11.36 -11.87 8.25
N ARG A 58 11.47 -11.45 9.52
CA ARG A 58 12.43 -12.01 10.48
C ARG A 58 12.39 -13.54 10.55
N ASP A 59 11.19 -14.11 10.59
CA ASP A 59 10.99 -15.56 10.71
C ASP A 59 10.81 -16.26 9.34
N ILE A 60 10.99 -15.52 8.24
CA ILE A 60 10.82 -16.03 6.86
C ILE A 60 12.16 -16.32 6.20
N VAL A 61 13.15 -15.44 6.42
CA VAL A 61 14.49 -15.57 5.82
C VAL A 61 15.45 -16.31 6.76
N ASP A 62 16.54 -16.84 6.22
CA ASP A 62 17.56 -17.48 7.05
C ASP A 62 18.27 -16.43 7.92
N ALA A 63 18.75 -16.85 9.10
CA ALA A 63 19.45 -15.95 10.02
C ALA A 63 20.69 -15.27 9.38
N SER A 64 21.31 -15.92 8.40
CA SER A 64 22.42 -15.35 7.61
C SER A 64 22.00 -14.23 6.67
N GLU A 65 20.72 -14.14 6.31
CA GLU A 65 20.18 -13.15 5.37
C GLU A 65 19.72 -11.87 6.08
N LEU A 66 19.51 -11.92 7.40
CA LEU A 66 19.09 -10.78 8.22
C LEU A 66 20.06 -9.59 8.19
N GLU A 67 21.32 -9.80 7.78
CA GLU A 67 22.31 -8.74 7.64
C GLU A 67 22.45 -8.18 6.21
N THR A 68 22.04 -8.95 5.20
CA THR A 68 22.23 -8.61 3.78
C THR A 68 20.96 -8.08 3.14
N VAL A 69 19.81 -8.73 3.38
CA VAL A 69 18.50 -8.34 2.82
C VAL A 69 18.13 -6.89 3.14
N PRO A 70 18.28 -6.37 4.38
CA PRO A 70 18.01 -4.96 4.66
C PRO A 70 18.78 -3.99 3.75
N LYS A 71 20.05 -4.28 3.49
CA LYS A 71 20.97 -3.42 2.71
C LYS A 71 20.62 -3.48 1.23
N GLU A 72 20.38 -4.69 0.71
CA GLU A 72 19.96 -4.90 -0.68
C GLU A 72 18.61 -4.20 -0.97
N LEU A 73 17.69 -4.20 0.00
CA LEU A 73 16.43 -3.45 -0.11
C LEU A 73 16.68 -1.94 -0.26
N LEU A 74 17.53 -1.34 0.59
CA LEU A 74 17.83 0.09 0.46
C LEU A 74 18.54 0.40 -0.86
N ASP A 75 19.53 -0.39 -1.24
CA ASP A 75 20.26 -0.19 -2.50
C ASP A 75 19.32 -0.27 -3.71
N TYR A 76 18.35 -1.18 -3.69
CA TYR A 76 17.35 -1.32 -4.76
C TYR A 76 16.38 -0.14 -4.82
N TYR A 77 15.81 0.27 -3.67
CA TYR A 77 14.75 1.28 -3.65
C TYR A 77 15.28 2.72 -3.65
N LEU A 78 16.31 3.01 -2.85
CA LEU A 78 16.84 4.36 -2.66
C LEU A 78 17.95 4.65 -3.68
N GLY A 79 18.77 3.64 -3.94
CA GLY A 79 20.01 3.72 -4.73
C GLY A 79 21.22 3.44 -3.84
N ALA A 80 22.28 2.87 -4.44
CA ALA A 80 23.47 2.48 -3.68
C ALA A 80 24.10 3.66 -2.93
N GLY A 81 24.24 3.51 -1.60
CA GLY A 81 24.81 4.53 -0.72
C GLY A 81 23.88 5.70 -0.37
N GLU A 82 22.60 5.63 -0.77
CA GLU A 82 21.58 6.59 -0.32
C GLU A 82 20.99 6.16 1.03
N GLU A 83 20.58 7.15 1.82
CA GLU A 83 20.08 6.97 3.18
C GLU A 83 18.57 7.22 3.29
N ILE A 84 17.95 6.64 4.31
CA ILE A 84 16.59 6.96 4.71
C ILE A 84 16.59 8.36 5.33
N ASN A 85 15.93 9.30 4.66
CA ASN A 85 15.79 10.69 5.06
C ASN A 85 14.59 11.31 4.31
N GLU A 86 14.24 12.57 4.63
CA GLU A 86 13.10 13.27 4.02
C GLU A 86 13.15 13.26 2.48
N LYS A 87 14.32 13.57 1.90
CA LYS A 87 14.54 13.58 0.43
C LYS A 87 14.22 12.22 -0.21
N ASN A 88 14.54 11.12 0.47
CA ASN A 88 14.30 9.76 -0.01
C ASN A 88 13.02 9.13 0.54
N PHE A 89 12.22 9.85 1.32
CA PHE A 89 11.08 9.30 2.07
C PHE A 89 10.02 8.63 1.19
N LYS A 90 9.76 9.19 0.01
CA LYS A 90 8.83 8.57 -0.95
C LYS A 90 9.32 7.20 -1.44
N LYS A 91 10.63 7.05 -1.69
CA LYS A 91 11.22 5.76 -2.10
C LYS A 91 11.24 4.78 -0.94
N PHE A 92 11.55 5.26 0.27
CA PHE A 92 11.46 4.48 1.50
C PHE A 92 10.04 3.94 1.72
N THR A 93 9.03 4.80 1.54
CA THR A 93 7.61 4.43 1.60
C THR A 93 7.25 3.35 0.58
N GLN A 94 7.84 3.38 -0.62
CA GLN A 94 7.58 2.37 -1.66
C GLN A 94 7.97 0.95 -1.21
N ILE A 95 8.98 0.78 -0.35
CA ILE A 95 9.36 -0.52 0.21
C ILE A 95 8.17 -1.16 0.91
N PHE A 96 7.48 -0.38 1.75
CA PHE A 96 6.32 -0.82 2.52
C PHE A 96 5.08 -0.99 1.64
N SER A 97 4.87 -0.08 0.66
CA SER A 97 3.80 -0.21 -0.32
C SER A 97 3.89 -1.54 -1.07
N ASP A 98 5.08 -1.91 -1.54
CA ASP A 98 5.29 -3.14 -2.30
C ASP A 98 5.19 -4.37 -1.42
N ARG A 99 5.84 -4.35 -0.24
CA ARG A 99 5.88 -5.48 0.69
C ARG A 99 4.48 -5.89 1.17
N TYR A 100 3.67 -4.92 1.58
CA TYR A 100 2.41 -5.21 2.27
C TYR A 100 1.19 -5.19 1.35
N PHE A 101 1.24 -4.49 0.21
CA PHE A 101 0.05 -4.23 -0.57
C PHE A 101 0.23 -4.55 -2.06
N ALA A 102 1.09 -3.81 -2.77
CA ALA A 102 1.07 -3.79 -4.23
C ALA A 102 1.45 -5.14 -4.86
N ALA A 103 2.51 -5.80 -4.37
CA ALA A 103 2.96 -7.07 -4.94
C ALA A 103 1.92 -8.19 -4.77
N ALA A 104 1.33 -8.29 -3.56
CA ALA A 104 0.31 -9.28 -3.27
C ALA A 104 -1.00 -8.98 -4.01
N ALA A 105 -1.41 -7.72 -4.11
CA ALA A 105 -2.60 -7.31 -4.84
C ALA A 105 -2.49 -7.63 -6.33
N GLU A 106 -1.36 -7.28 -6.96
CA GLU A 106 -1.11 -7.57 -8.37
C GLU A 106 -1.07 -9.09 -8.64
N LEU A 107 -0.33 -9.84 -7.83
CA LEU A 107 -0.21 -11.29 -7.97
C LEU A 107 -1.57 -11.96 -7.81
N SER A 108 -2.34 -11.58 -6.78
CA SER A 108 -3.65 -12.15 -6.50
C SER A 108 -4.65 -11.85 -7.62
N ALA A 109 -4.67 -10.62 -8.13
CA ALA A 109 -5.52 -10.23 -9.26
C ALA A 109 -5.21 -11.08 -10.51
N LYS A 110 -3.93 -11.26 -10.84
CA LYS A 110 -3.50 -12.09 -11.97
C LYS A 110 -3.84 -13.56 -11.78
N MET A 111 -3.60 -14.11 -10.58
CA MET A 111 -3.90 -15.50 -10.27
C MET A 111 -5.41 -15.77 -10.32
N GLN A 112 -6.23 -14.88 -9.74
CA GLN A 112 -7.69 -15.00 -9.79
C GLN A 112 -8.19 -14.91 -11.24
N ALA A 113 -7.70 -13.95 -12.03
CA ALA A 113 -8.10 -13.79 -13.43
C ALA A 113 -7.76 -15.02 -14.30
N ASN A 114 -6.72 -15.77 -13.92
CA ASN A 114 -6.32 -16.99 -14.63
C ASN A 114 -7.21 -18.19 -14.33
N VAL A 115 -7.84 -18.24 -13.15
CA VAL A 115 -8.66 -19.39 -12.70
C VAL A 115 -10.16 -19.12 -12.79
N ASN A 116 -10.59 -17.87 -12.69
CA ASN A 116 -12.00 -17.47 -12.82
C ASN A 116 -12.40 -17.29 -14.28
N LYS A 117 -13.67 -17.55 -14.58
CA LYS A 117 -14.30 -17.20 -15.86
C LYS A 117 -14.94 -15.82 -15.80
N SER A 118 -15.34 -15.41 -14.60
CA SER A 118 -15.87 -14.09 -14.31
C SER A 118 -14.78 -13.02 -14.42
N PRO A 119 -15.13 -11.77 -14.78
CA PRO A 119 -14.14 -10.72 -14.95
C PRO A 119 -13.48 -10.34 -13.61
N VAL A 120 -12.17 -10.08 -13.68
CA VAL A 120 -11.38 -9.50 -12.59
C VAL A 120 -10.95 -8.09 -12.99
N TYR A 121 -11.29 -7.10 -12.17
CA TYR A 121 -10.96 -5.70 -12.37
C TYR A 121 -9.93 -5.25 -11.35
N PHE A 122 -9.02 -4.37 -11.78
CA PHE A 122 -7.98 -3.83 -10.94
C PHE A 122 -7.85 -2.33 -11.17
N TYR A 123 -7.74 -1.54 -10.10
CA TYR A 123 -7.43 -0.12 -10.21
C TYR A 123 -6.33 0.29 -9.23
N ILE A 124 -5.62 1.36 -9.60
CA ILE A 124 -4.65 2.04 -8.74
C ILE A 124 -5.19 3.44 -8.50
N PHE A 125 -5.38 3.81 -7.24
CA PHE A 125 -5.92 5.11 -6.88
C PHE A 125 -4.80 6.12 -6.60
N ASN A 126 -4.87 7.30 -7.24
CA ASN A 126 -3.82 8.32 -7.21
C ASN A 126 -4.38 9.75 -7.21
N TYR A 127 -5.51 9.98 -6.54
CA TYR A 127 -6.06 11.32 -6.43
C TYR A 127 -5.40 12.08 -5.27
N THR A 128 -4.44 12.95 -5.58
CA THR A 128 -3.63 13.69 -4.59
C THR A 128 -4.12 15.12 -4.32
N GLN A 129 -5.30 15.49 -4.82
CA GLN A 129 -5.86 16.85 -4.71
C GLN A 129 -7.02 16.92 -3.70
N GLY A 130 -7.12 15.90 -2.85
CA GLY A 130 -8.13 15.80 -1.81
C GLY A 130 -7.91 16.79 -0.68
N GLU A 131 -8.99 17.38 -0.18
CA GLU A 131 -8.95 18.20 1.03
C GLU A 131 -8.89 17.35 2.31
N ASN A 132 -9.29 16.07 2.24
CA ASN A 132 -9.26 15.16 3.37
C ASN A 132 -8.26 14.05 3.05
N THR A 133 -7.11 14.06 3.72
CA THR A 133 -6.01 13.12 3.50
C THR A 133 -5.69 12.39 4.80
N MET A 134 -5.15 11.19 4.71
CA MET A 134 -4.72 10.48 5.92
C MET A 134 -3.49 11.13 6.57
N ASP A 135 -2.82 12.06 5.87
CA ASP A 135 -1.65 12.77 6.38
C ASP A 135 -1.94 13.53 7.67
N ASP A 136 -3.18 14.01 7.85
CA ASP A 136 -3.63 14.69 9.07
C ASP A 136 -3.65 13.78 10.32
N LEU A 137 -3.50 12.46 10.13
CA LEU A 137 -3.47 11.48 11.22
C LEU A 137 -2.04 11.19 11.70
N TYR A 138 -1.01 11.59 10.95
CA TYR A 138 0.38 11.35 11.33
C TYR A 138 0.88 12.37 12.36
N PRO A 139 1.85 11.99 13.22
CA PRO A 139 2.40 12.90 14.23
C PRO A 139 3.05 14.15 13.63
N GLU A 140 3.69 13.99 12.47
CA GLU A 140 4.34 15.06 11.74
C GLU A 140 3.70 15.30 10.37
N ARG A 141 3.72 16.56 9.96
CA ARG A 141 3.24 16.95 8.63
C ARG A 141 4.25 16.47 7.59
N LEU A 142 3.79 15.60 6.70
CA LEU A 142 4.56 15.12 5.57
C LEU A 142 4.78 16.21 4.51
N GLU A 143 5.83 16.06 3.71
CA GLU A 143 6.04 16.90 2.51
C GLU A 143 4.90 16.72 1.50
N GLU A 144 4.63 17.77 0.71
CA GLU A 144 3.66 17.66 -0.38
C GLU A 144 4.13 16.63 -1.43
N GLY A 145 3.21 15.77 -1.88
CA GLY A 145 3.46 14.84 -2.98
C GLY A 145 4.05 13.47 -2.58
N THR A 146 3.96 13.10 -1.30
CA THR A 146 4.26 11.75 -0.78
C THR A 146 3.39 10.66 -1.41
N GLY A 147 2.19 10.99 -1.86
CA GLY A 147 1.32 10.11 -2.64
C GLY A 147 -0.09 10.07 -2.07
N VAL A 148 -0.78 8.94 -2.25
CA VAL A 148 -2.07 8.68 -1.61
C VAL A 148 -1.89 7.57 -0.58
N SER A 149 -2.29 7.83 0.66
CA SER A 149 -2.06 6.93 1.79
C SER A 149 -3.14 5.85 1.91
N HIS A 150 -2.81 4.73 2.57
CA HIS A 150 -3.73 3.61 2.79
C HIS A 150 -5.08 4.08 3.33
N GLY A 151 -6.16 3.63 2.67
CA GLY A 151 -7.54 3.95 3.05
C GLY A 151 -8.04 5.33 2.63
N GLU A 152 -7.22 6.17 2.00
CA GLU A 152 -7.65 7.49 1.55
C GLU A 152 -8.69 7.41 0.40
N ASP A 153 -8.67 6.36 -0.42
CA ASP A 153 -9.72 6.13 -1.42
C ASP A 153 -11.10 5.89 -0.77
N ALA A 154 -11.15 5.35 0.45
CA ALA A 154 -12.36 5.18 1.24
C ALA A 154 -13.05 6.50 1.62
N VAL A 155 -12.32 7.63 1.60
CA VAL A 155 -12.92 8.97 1.73
C VAL A 155 -13.95 9.20 0.62
N TYR A 156 -13.64 8.76 -0.60
CA TYR A 156 -14.44 9.00 -1.79
C TYR A 156 -15.48 7.91 -2.05
N PHE A 157 -15.16 6.65 -1.71
CA PHE A 157 -16.09 5.53 -1.87
C PHE A 157 -17.12 5.41 -0.74
N TYR A 158 -16.70 5.70 0.50
CA TYR A 158 -17.49 5.38 1.69
C TYR A 158 -17.70 6.58 2.62
N GLY A 159 -17.08 7.72 2.33
CA GLY A 159 -17.23 8.92 3.13
C GLY A 159 -16.47 8.88 4.45
N MET A 160 -15.37 8.14 4.52
CA MET A 160 -14.41 8.23 5.65
C MET A 160 -13.80 9.63 5.74
N LEU A 161 -13.26 9.97 6.92
CA LEU A 161 -12.49 11.19 7.19
C LEU A 161 -13.08 12.48 6.59
N ARG A 162 -14.17 13.00 7.20
CA ARG A 162 -14.86 14.22 6.77
C ARG A 162 -14.52 15.41 7.67
N THR A 163 -13.24 15.75 7.72
CA THR A 163 -12.72 16.86 8.53
C THR A 163 -12.97 18.21 7.84
N TYR A 164 -12.77 18.27 6.53
CA TYR A 164 -12.86 19.49 5.72
C TYR A 164 -13.96 19.39 4.65
N PRO A 165 -14.59 20.52 4.26
CA PRO A 165 -15.56 20.54 3.17
C PRO A 165 -14.96 20.08 1.85
N PHE A 166 -15.66 19.18 1.16
CA PHE A 166 -15.24 18.70 -0.17
C PHE A 166 -15.27 19.80 -1.24
N THR A 167 -14.22 19.84 -2.06
CA THR A 167 -14.15 20.67 -3.27
C THR A 167 -15.08 20.13 -4.36
N GLU A 168 -15.28 20.92 -5.43
CA GLU A 168 -15.99 20.45 -6.63
C GLU A 168 -15.25 19.33 -7.38
N LYS A 169 -13.92 19.18 -7.19
CA LYS A 169 -13.19 18.03 -7.72
C LYS A 169 -13.48 16.78 -6.90
N ASP A 170 -13.46 16.90 -5.57
CA ASP A 170 -13.80 15.79 -4.66
C ASP A 170 -15.22 15.27 -4.90
N LYS A 171 -16.20 16.17 -5.00
CA LYS A 171 -17.60 15.79 -5.26
C LYS A 171 -17.76 15.04 -6.59
N ARG A 172 -17.00 15.44 -7.62
CA ARG A 172 -16.97 14.72 -8.92
C ARG A 172 -16.36 13.33 -8.78
N LEU A 173 -15.28 13.20 -8.01
CA LEU A 173 -14.68 11.90 -7.73
C LEU A 173 -15.60 11.00 -6.91
N ILE A 174 -16.24 11.52 -5.85
CA ILE A 174 -17.27 10.79 -5.07
C ILE A 174 -18.37 10.27 -5.99
N THR A 175 -18.86 11.11 -6.90
CA THR A 175 -19.88 10.70 -7.88
C THR A 175 -19.37 9.57 -8.78
N ALA A 176 -18.13 9.65 -9.26
CA ALA A 176 -17.53 8.59 -10.07
C ALA A 176 -17.33 7.27 -9.29
N CYS A 177 -16.83 7.35 -8.05
CA CYS A 177 -16.66 6.21 -7.14
C CYS A 177 -18.00 5.51 -6.87
N HIS A 178 -19.05 6.26 -6.53
CA HIS A 178 -20.38 5.70 -6.33
C HIS A 178 -20.94 5.07 -7.61
N ASN A 179 -20.78 5.72 -8.77
CA ASN A 179 -21.20 5.14 -10.05
C ASN A 179 -20.46 3.83 -10.36
N ALA A 180 -19.17 3.74 -10.02
CA ALA A 180 -18.41 2.50 -10.16
C ALA A 180 -18.98 1.38 -9.28
N LEU A 181 -19.31 1.67 -8.01
CA LEU A 181 -19.95 0.69 -7.11
C LEU A 181 -21.34 0.26 -7.62
N TYR A 182 -22.18 1.21 -8.03
CA TYR A 182 -23.52 0.90 -8.56
C TYR A 182 -23.48 0.13 -9.89
N SER A 183 -22.47 0.36 -10.72
CA SER A 183 -22.33 -0.36 -11.99
C SER A 183 -21.79 -1.78 -11.79
N TYR A 184 -21.11 -2.03 -10.67
CA TYR A 184 -20.54 -3.31 -10.32
C TYR A 184 -21.51 -4.23 -9.57
N ALA A 185 -22.40 -3.65 -8.74
CA ALA A 185 -23.44 -4.37 -7.98
C ALA A 185 -24.57 -4.91 -8.86
#